data_AF-A0A1X7J203-F1
#
_entry.id   AF-A0A1X7J203-F1
#
_cell.length_a   1.000
_cell.length_b   1.000
_cell.length_c   1.000
_cell.angle_alpha   90.00
_cell.angle_beta   90.00
_cell.angle_gamma   90.00
#
_symmetry.space_group_name_H-M   'P 1'
#
loop_
_entity.id
_entity.type
_entity.pdbx_description
1 polymer ?
#
loop_
_entity_poly.entity_id
_entity_poly.type
_entity_poly.pdbx_seq_one_letter_code
_entity_poly.pdbx_strand_id
1 'polypeptide(L)'
;MTLESDIEAAREHASDTQALYREVCALLFFRYGETPTANRLYQLVRKGSMSAPAKALRDFWVEVRDKTRVDVGRPDLPSDVAAAAGEFAAQLWRLSSDAASAALDVFRQDAQTEVAAAREEAQEREIQRLAAVQKAEQAANDAVALRAQIGGLEARIVELQTANEMLMTQLAASKEEIATGSAALADARRDFADELAKLRRSHEQNEQRLAAAEKRALLEIESEREAAQRLRKELQAGNERTATLEAEFRAQRDALRDELAVAKAGLVASNTRHAATSAQLAEKDALLAERVAATDLLRQRIETISRQLETARTARTPARPARRSREKAASQSRAAAGFSGAPFIWRKLNPKK
;
A
#
# COMPACT_ATOMS: atom_id res chain seq x y z
N MET A 1 -47.50 1.53 102.10
CA MET A 1 -48.89 1.44 102.59
C MET A 1 -49.10 2.63 103.49
N THR A 2 -50.16 3.41 103.25
CA THR A 2 -50.41 4.64 103.99
C THR A 2 -51.32 4.32 105.19
N LEU A 3 -51.16 5.08 106.27
CA LEU A 3 -51.96 4.92 107.49
C LEU A 3 -53.47 4.93 107.19
N GLU A 4 -53.90 5.75 106.24
CA GLU A 4 -55.29 5.88 105.82
C GLU A 4 -55.84 4.62 105.14
N SER A 5 -55.05 3.94 104.30
CA SER A 5 -55.49 2.71 103.61
C SER A 5 -55.65 1.54 104.58
N ASP A 6 -54.79 1.44 105.59
CA ASP A 6 -54.90 0.41 106.63
C ASP A 6 -56.12 0.66 107.55
N ILE A 7 -56.47 1.94 107.78
CA ILE A 7 -57.66 2.31 108.57
C ILE A 7 -58.95 2.05 107.78
N GLU A 8 -58.96 2.25 106.47
CA GLU A 8 -60.09 1.88 105.60
C GLU A 8 -60.31 0.37 105.58
N ALA A 9 -59.24 -0.43 105.47
CA ALA A 9 -59.34 -1.88 105.59
C ALA A 9 -59.88 -2.32 106.96
N ALA A 10 -59.44 -1.69 108.06
CA ALA A 10 -59.97 -1.95 109.40
C ALA A 10 -61.46 -1.57 109.52
N ARG A 11 -61.92 -0.52 108.83
CA ARG A 11 -63.35 -0.13 108.80
C ARG A 11 -64.24 -1.18 108.15
N GLU A 12 -63.74 -1.92 107.16
CA GLU A 12 -64.50 -2.96 106.46
C GLU A 12 -64.66 -4.23 107.30
N HIS A 13 -63.70 -4.52 108.19
CA HIS A 13 -63.65 -5.76 108.98
C HIS A 13 -64.19 -5.60 110.40
N ALA A 14 -64.30 -4.38 110.92
CA ALA A 14 -64.74 -4.14 112.29
C ALA A 14 -66.25 -4.37 112.48
N SER A 15 -66.59 -5.24 113.44
CA SER A 15 -67.98 -5.62 113.76
C SER A 15 -68.77 -4.56 114.53
N ASP A 16 -68.09 -3.68 115.28
CA ASP A 16 -68.68 -2.54 116.00
C ASP A 16 -67.71 -1.35 116.05
N THR A 17 -68.24 -0.15 116.28
CA THR A 17 -67.49 1.11 116.40
C THR A 17 -66.42 1.03 117.50
N GLN A 18 -66.66 0.31 118.60
CA GLN A 18 -65.63 0.11 119.64
C GLN A 18 -64.49 -0.80 119.20
N ALA A 19 -64.79 -1.86 118.44
CA ALA A 19 -63.78 -2.76 117.88
C ALA A 19 -62.88 -1.99 116.90
N LEU A 20 -63.49 -1.16 116.04
CA LEU A 20 -62.77 -0.28 115.12
C LEU A 20 -61.81 0.66 115.86
N TYR A 21 -62.24 1.29 116.95
CA TYR A 21 -61.35 2.14 117.74
C TYR A 21 -60.17 1.37 118.35
N ARG A 22 -60.37 0.12 118.80
CA ARG A 22 -59.27 -0.71 119.33
C ARG A 22 -58.29 -1.14 118.25
N GLU A 23 -58.77 -1.54 117.08
CA GLU A 23 -57.91 -1.90 115.94
C GLU A 23 -57.09 -0.72 115.45
N VAL A 24 -57.68 0.47 115.37
CA VAL A 24 -56.95 1.68 115.00
C VAL A 24 -55.93 2.06 116.08
N CYS A 25 -56.23 1.86 117.38
CA CYS A 25 -55.22 2.01 118.44
C CYS A 25 -54.05 1.04 118.25
N ALA A 26 -54.33 -0.22 117.93
CA ALA A 26 -53.32 -1.25 117.69
C ALA A 26 -52.47 -0.94 116.45
N LEU A 27 -53.08 -0.50 115.35
CA LEU A 27 -52.39 -0.08 114.14
C LEU A 27 -51.44 1.09 114.41
N LEU A 28 -51.93 2.16 115.05
CA LEU A 28 -51.12 3.33 115.39
C LEU A 28 -49.92 2.93 116.25
N PHE A 29 -50.16 2.14 117.31
CA PHE A 29 -49.13 1.82 118.28
C PHE A 29 -48.11 0.77 117.76
N PHE A 30 -48.57 -0.36 117.21
CA PHE A 30 -47.67 -1.47 116.86
C PHE A 30 -47.04 -1.34 115.47
N ARG A 31 -47.75 -0.75 114.51
CA ARG A 31 -47.28 -0.70 113.12
C ARG A 31 -46.62 0.62 112.76
N TYR A 32 -47.13 1.72 113.32
CA TYR A 32 -46.66 3.07 113.01
C TYR A 32 -45.86 3.72 114.15
N GLY A 33 -45.86 3.13 115.35
CA GLY A 33 -45.11 3.65 116.50
C GLY A 33 -45.64 4.97 117.07
N GLU A 34 -46.86 5.38 116.70
CA GLU A 34 -47.50 6.60 117.21
C GLU A 34 -48.34 6.28 118.45
N THR A 35 -48.25 7.11 119.49
CA THR A 35 -49.10 6.93 120.69
C THR A 35 -50.54 7.33 120.37
N PRO A 36 -51.52 6.41 120.45
CA PRO A 36 -52.90 6.73 120.15
C PRO A 36 -53.45 7.73 121.17
N THR A 37 -54.05 8.83 120.69
CA THR A 37 -54.72 9.83 121.53
C THR A 37 -56.20 9.91 121.16
N ALA A 38 -57.05 10.24 122.14
CA ALA A 38 -58.51 10.26 121.95
C ALA A 38 -58.95 11.18 120.79
N ASN A 39 -58.31 12.35 120.67
CA ASN A 39 -58.58 13.30 119.58
C ASN A 39 -58.16 12.74 118.21
N ARG A 40 -57.00 12.06 118.13
CA ARG A 40 -56.50 11.50 116.88
C ARG A 40 -57.35 10.34 116.40
N LEU A 41 -57.76 9.47 117.32
CA LEU A 41 -58.68 8.37 117.04
C LEU A 41 -60.02 8.89 116.52
N TYR A 42 -60.58 9.94 117.14
CA TYR A 42 -61.82 10.56 116.69
C TYR A 42 -61.69 11.13 115.27
N GLN A 43 -60.58 11.83 114.97
CA GLN A 43 -60.33 12.40 113.64
C GLN A 43 -60.23 11.34 112.54
N LEU A 44 -59.68 10.17 112.87
CA LEU A 44 -59.45 9.06 111.94
C LEU A 44 -60.68 8.16 111.74
N VAL A 45 -61.49 7.93 112.78
CA VAL A 45 -62.65 7.02 112.72
C VAL A 45 -63.98 7.76 112.48
N ARG A 46 -64.12 9.01 112.94
CA ARG A 46 -65.29 9.91 112.73
C ARG A 46 -66.66 9.24 112.94
N LYS A 47 -66.78 8.26 113.85
CA LYS A 47 -68.04 7.55 114.19
C LYS A 47 -68.22 7.46 115.71
N GLY A 48 -69.45 7.57 116.20
CA GLY A 48 -69.80 7.40 117.63
C GLY A 48 -69.83 8.69 118.46
N SER A 49 -70.18 8.56 119.74
CA SER A 49 -70.27 9.68 120.69
C SER A 49 -68.89 10.19 121.12
N MET A 50 -68.83 11.43 121.60
CA MET A 50 -67.59 12.11 121.98
C MET A 50 -66.76 11.36 123.06
N SER A 51 -67.39 10.50 123.87
CA SER A 51 -66.73 9.74 124.93
C SER A 51 -66.23 8.33 124.51
N ALA A 52 -66.61 7.85 123.33
CA ALA A 52 -66.24 6.52 122.84
C ALA A 52 -64.72 6.33 122.59
N PRO A 53 -63.99 7.29 121.98
CA PRO A 53 -62.55 7.14 121.73
C PRO A 53 -61.73 7.05 123.02
N ALA A 54 -62.10 7.82 124.06
CA ALA A 54 -61.40 7.82 125.35
C ALA A 54 -61.62 6.52 126.13
N LYS A 55 -62.78 5.87 125.98
CA LYS A 55 -63.04 4.56 126.58
C LYS A 55 -62.24 3.46 125.86
N ALA A 56 -62.31 3.41 124.53
CA ALA A 56 -61.56 2.43 123.75
C ALA A 56 -60.04 2.53 123.94
N LEU A 57 -59.52 3.77 124.06
CA LEU A 57 -58.11 4.00 124.37
C LEU A 57 -57.70 3.49 125.76
N ARG A 58 -58.54 3.72 126.78
CA ARG A 58 -58.27 3.19 128.14
C ARG A 58 -58.29 1.67 128.14
N ASP A 59 -59.30 1.07 127.54
CA ASP A 59 -59.41 -0.39 127.45
C ASP A 59 -58.22 -1.00 126.68
N PHE A 60 -57.79 -0.36 125.59
CA PHE A 60 -56.61 -0.77 124.82
C PHE A 60 -55.34 -0.75 125.68
N TRP A 61 -55.09 0.32 126.43
CA TRP A 61 -53.91 0.39 127.29
C TRP A 61 -53.95 -0.60 128.45
N VAL A 62 -55.13 -0.91 128.99
CA VAL A 62 -55.31 -1.99 129.98
C VAL A 62 -54.97 -3.33 129.34
N GLU A 63 -55.52 -3.62 128.17
CA GLU A 63 -55.30 -4.88 127.45
C GLU A 63 -53.84 -5.06 127.02
N VAL A 64 -53.19 -4.01 126.53
CA VAL A 64 -51.76 -4.04 126.18
C VAL A 64 -50.93 -4.26 127.44
N ARG A 65 -51.23 -3.58 128.54
CA ARG A 65 -50.51 -3.76 129.82
C ARG A 65 -50.68 -5.16 130.39
N ASP A 66 -51.87 -5.73 130.29
CA ASP A 66 -52.15 -7.09 130.75
C ASP A 66 -51.43 -8.13 129.89
N LYS A 67 -51.39 -7.93 128.57
CA LYS A 67 -50.70 -8.83 127.62
C LYS A 67 -49.18 -8.71 127.61
N THR A 68 -48.64 -7.54 127.95
CA THR A 68 -47.18 -7.29 128.01
C THR A 68 -46.59 -7.54 129.40
N ARG A 69 -47.43 -7.81 130.41
CA ARG A 69 -46.95 -8.28 131.71
C ARG A 69 -46.34 -9.66 131.54
N VAL A 70 -45.02 -9.73 131.73
CA VAL A 70 -44.35 -11.00 132.02
C VAL A 70 -44.73 -11.35 133.46
N ASP A 71 -45.89 -11.99 133.63
CA ASP A 71 -46.34 -12.47 134.93
C ASP A 71 -45.52 -13.71 135.28
N VAL A 72 -44.42 -13.50 136.00
CA VAL A 72 -43.55 -14.58 136.48
C VAL A 72 -44.22 -15.30 137.64
N GLY A 73 -45.24 -16.10 137.32
CA GLY A 73 -45.67 -17.28 138.07
C GLY A 73 -46.17 -17.13 139.51
N ARG A 74 -47.48 -17.37 139.67
CA ARG A 74 -48.22 -17.86 140.87
C ARG A 74 -48.41 -16.89 142.07
N PRO A 75 -49.59 -16.93 142.73
CA PRO A 75 -49.96 -16.04 143.84
C PRO A 75 -49.15 -16.22 145.15
N ASP A 76 -48.19 -17.15 145.22
CA ASP A 76 -47.38 -17.44 146.41
C ASP A 76 -45.88 -17.14 146.22
N LEU A 77 -45.46 -16.46 145.14
CA LEU A 77 -44.06 -16.07 144.95
C LEU A 77 -43.79 -14.71 145.63
N PRO A 78 -42.79 -14.60 146.53
CA PRO A 78 -42.40 -13.33 147.13
C PRO A 78 -42.06 -12.30 146.04
N SER A 79 -42.53 -11.07 146.20
CA SER A 79 -42.36 -9.97 145.23
C SER A 79 -40.91 -9.78 144.78
N ASP A 80 -39.97 -10.01 145.70
CA ASP A 80 -38.55 -9.80 145.49
C ASP A 80 -37.96 -10.85 144.53
N VAL A 81 -38.48 -12.09 144.55
CA VAL A 81 -38.05 -13.17 143.64
C VAL A 81 -38.63 -12.98 142.24
N ALA A 82 -39.90 -12.54 142.15
CA ALA A 82 -40.52 -12.21 140.86
C ALA A 82 -39.81 -11.02 140.19
N ALA A 83 -39.43 -9.99 140.96
CA ALA A 83 -38.65 -8.86 140.47
C ALA A 83 -37.27 -9.31 139.97
N ALA A 84 -36.53 -10.09 140.75
CA ALA A 84 -35.22 -10.61 140.36
C ALA A 84 -35.26 -11.51 139.10
N ALA A 85 -36.29 -12.36 138.97
CA ALA A 85 -36.48 -13.19 137.79
C ALA A 85 -36.84 -12.36 136.53
N GLY A 86 -37.66 -11.32 136.69
CA GLY A 86 -37.98 -10.36 135.62
C GLY A 86 -36.76 -9.55 135.18
N GLU A 87 -35.94 -9.08 136.12
CA GLU A 87 -34.67 -8.39 135.84
C GLU A 87 -33.69 -9.31 135.12
N PHE A 88 -33.54 -10.56 135.56
CA PHE A 88 -32.70 -11.54 134.87
C PHE A 88 -33.19 -11.84 133.45
N ALA A 89 -34.50 -12.03 133.24
CA ALA A 89 -35.07 -12.25 131.92
C ALA A 89 -34.88 -11.04 131.00
N ALA A 90 -35.06 -9.82 131.51
CA ALA A 90 -34.82 -8.59 130.76
C ALA A 90 -33.33 -8.44 130.39
N GLN A 91 -32.43 -8.77 131.31
CA GLN A 91 -30.99 -8.72 131.08
C GLN A 91 -30.53 -9.78 130.07
N LEU A 92 -31.05 -11.01 130.17
CA LEU A 92 -30.79 -12.08 129.21
C LEU A 92 -31.30 -11.70 127.81
N TRP A 93 -32.53 -11.16 127.73
CA TRP A 93 -33.09 -10.66 126.47
C TRP A 93 -32.20 -9.57 125.86
N ARG A 94 -31.75 -8.61 126.66
CA ARG A 94 -30.86 -7.54 126.19
C ARG A 94 -29.53 -8.09 125.69
N LEU A 95 -28.87 -8.95 126.46
CA LEU A 95 -27.60 -9.57 126.06
C LEU A 95 -27.75 -10.41 124.78
N SER A 96 -28.82 -11.18 124.65
CA SER A 96 -29.10 -11.95 123.44
C SER A 96 -29.40 -11.06 122.22
N SER A 97 -30.13 -9.96 122.43
CA SER A 97 -30.46 -9.00 121.37
C SER A 97 -29.22 -8.22 120.92
N ASP A 98 -28.37 -7.83 121.87
CA ASP A 98 -27.09 -7.16 121.62
C ASP A 98 -26.15 -8.09 120.83
N ALA A 99 -26.04 -9.36 121.24
CA ALA A 99 -25.23 -10.36 120.55
C ALA A 99 -25.75 -10.68 119.14
N ALA A 100 -27.06 -10.82 118.96
CA ALA A 100 -27.69 -11.04 117.66
C ALA A 100 -27.50 -9.84 116.72
N SER A 101 -27.62 -8.61 117.24
CA SER A 101 -27.39 -7.39 116.47
C SER A 101 -25.92 -7.27 116.04
N ALA A 102 -24.98 -7.55 116.95
CA ALA A 102 -23.56 -7.57 116.63
C ALA A 102 -23.22 -8.62 115.56
N ALA A 103 -23.75 -9.85 115.66
CA ALA A 103 -23.54 -10.88 114.65
C ALA A 103 -24.15 -10.51 113.29
N LEU A 104 -25.32 -9.87 113.28
CA LEU A 104 -25.96 -9.39 112.06
C LEU A 104 -25.14 -8.26 111.40
N ASP A 105 -24.56 -7.37 112.19
CA ASP A 105 -23.72 -6.29 111.67
C ASP A 105 -22.42 -6.80 111.06
N VAL A 106 -21.78 -7.82 111.67
CA VAL A 106 -20.63 -8.52 111.08
C VAL A 106 -21.03 -9.18 109.77
N PHE A 107 -22.13 -9.95 109.75
CA PHE A 107 -22.61 -10.60 108.51
C PHE A 107 -22.93 -9.58 107.40
N ARG A 108 -23.51 -8.43 107.75
CA ARG A 108 -23.78 -7.34 106.79
C ARG A 108 -22.49 -6.75 106.23
N GLN A 109 -21.46 -6.57 107.06
CA GLN A 109 -20.15 -6.08 106.60
C GLN A 109 -19.50 -7.09 105.66
N ASP A 110 -19.45 -8.37 106.05
CA ASP A 110 -18.88 -9.43 105.21
C ASP A 110 -19.60 -9.51 103.86
N ALA A 111 -20.94 -9.56 103.87
CA ALA A 111 -21.73 -9.58 102.64
C ALA A 111 -21.52 -8.31 101.78
N GLN A 112 -21.37 -7.13 102.39
CA GLN A 112 -21.06 -5.90 101.65
C GLN A 112 -19.66 -5.95 101.03
N THR A 113 -18.67 -6.52 101.71
CA THR A 113 -17.32 -6.68 101.16
C THR A 113 -17.29 -7.68 99.99
N GLU A 114 -17.99 -8.82 100.10
CA GLU A 114 -18.09 -9.79 99.01
C GLU A 114 -18.82 -9.20 97.79
N VAL A 115 -19.91 -8.46 98.01
CA VAL A 115 -20.63 -7.79 96.92
C VAL A 115 -19.77 -6.70 96.28
N ALA A 116 -18.97 -5.96 97.04
CA ALA A 116 -18.04 -4.97 96.50
C ALA A 116 -16.96 -5.64 95.65
N ALA A 117 -16.31 -6.69 96.16
CA ALA A 117 -15.29 -7.45 95.43
C ALA A 117 -15.85 -8.06 94.13
N ALA A 118 -17.04 -8.68 94.19
CA ALA A 118 -17.68 -9.24 93.00
C ALA A 118 -18.04 -8.17 91.95
N ARG A 119 -18.40 -6.95 92.38
CA ARG A 119 -18.66 -5.82 91.48
C ARG A 119 -17.38 -5.31 90.83
N GLU A 120 -16.30 -5.19 91.58
CA GLU A 120 -14.98 -4.79 91.04
C GLU A 120 -14.50 -5.80 90.00
N GLU A 121 -14.55 -7.10 90.30
CA GLU A 121 -14.19 -8.14 89.32
C GLU A 121 -15.08 -8.11 88.07
N ALA A 122 -16.39 -7.86 88.23
CA ALA A 122 -17.30 -7.75 87.09
C ALA A 122 -16.95 -6.54 86.20
N GLN A 123 -16.59 -5.41 86.81
CA GLN A 123 -16.15 -4.21 86.10
C GLN A 123 -14.83 -4.44 85.36
N GLU A 124 -13.85 -5.08 86.01
CA GLU A 124 -12.57 -5.41 85.36
C GLU A 124 -12.76 -6.35 84.17
N ARG A 125 -13.59 -7.39 84.32
CA ARG A 125 -13.92 -8.30 83.22
C ARG A 125 -14.63 -7.58 82.08
N GLU A 126 -15.53 -6.65 82.38
CA GLU A 126 -16.21 -5.86 81.35
C GLU A 126 -15.23 -4.93 80.61
N ILE A 127 -14.31 -4.27 81.32
CA ILE A 127 -13.25 -3.45 80.71
C ILE A 127 -12.37 -4.31 79.80
N GLN A 128 -11.95 -5.49 80.26
CA GLN A 128 -11.17 -6.43 79.46
C GLN A 128 -11.94 -6.92 78.23
N ARG A 129 -13.23 -7.22 78.39
CA ARG A 129 -14.11 -7.63 77.28
C ARG A 129 -14.24 -6.52 76.24
N LEU A 130 -14.48 -5.29 76.66
CA LEU A 130 -14.57 -4.13 75.76
C LEU A 130 -13.24 -3.88 75.04
N ALA A 131 -12.11 -3.97 75.72
CA ALA A 131 -10.79 -3.85 75.11
C ALA A 131 -10.51 -4.97 74.11
N ALA A 132 -10.93 -6.20 74.39
CA ALA A 132 -10.80 -7.34 73.47
C ALA A 132 -11.68 -7.17 72.23
N VAL A 133 -12.93 -6.70 72.39
CA VAL A 133 -13.84 -6.40 71.27
C VAL A 133 -13.25 -5.30 70.38
N GLN A 134 -12.75 -4.21 70.95
CA GLN A 134 -12.12 -3.13 70.17
C GLN A 134 -10.91 -3.62 69.37
N LYS A 135 -10.05 -4.46 69.97
CA LYS A 135 -8.91 -5.07 69.26
C LYS A 135 -9.37 -6.00 68.14
N ALA A 136 -10.42 -6.78 68.36
CA ALA A 136 -10.98 -7.66 67.35
C ALA A 136 -11.59 -6.88 66.18
N GLU A 137 -12.30 -5.78 66.45
CA GLU A 137 -12.84 -4.88 65.44
C GLU A 137 -11.73 -4.20 64.62
N GLN A 138 -10.68 -3.71 65.28
CA GLN A 138 -9.51 -3.15 64.59
C GLN A 138 -8.85 -4.18 63.67
N ALA A 139 -8.59 -5.38 64.17
CA ALA A 139 -8.01 -6.46 63.37
C ALA A 139 -8.91 -6.88 62.20
N ALA A 140 -10.23 -6.88 62.39
CA ALA A 140 -11.18 -7.15 61.31
C ALA A 140 -11.15 -6.07 60.23
N ASN A 141 -11.11 -4.79 60.62
CA ASN A 141 -11.01 -3.67 59.69
C ASN A 141 -9.69 -3.70 58.91
N ASP A 142 -8.57 -3.96 59.59
CA ASP A 142 -7.26 -4.10 58.95
C ASP A 142 -7.25 -5.28 57.97
N ALA A 143 -7.86 -6.42 58.33
CA ALA A 143 -7.98 -7.56 57.43
C ALA A 143 -8.82 -7.24 56.19
N VAL A 144 -9.90 -6.46 56.31
CA VAL A 144 -10.69 -5.99 55.18
C VAL A 144 -9.87 -5.04 54.30
N ALA A 145 -9.13 -4.10 54.88
CA ALA A 145 -8.26 -3.18 54.14
C ALA A 145 -7.16 -3.91 53.37
N LEU A 146 -6.50 -4.89 53.99
CA LEU A 146 -5.50 -5.73 53.33
C LEU A 146 -6.10 -6.57 52.21
N ARG A 147 -7.28 -7.15 52.40
CA ARG A 147 -7.98 -7.89 51.32
C ARG A 147 -8.31 -6.98 50.13
N ALA A 148 -8.72 -5.74 50.38
CA ALA A 148 -8.95 -4.77 49.31
C ALA A 148 -7.65 -4.42 48.56
N GLN A 149 -6.53 -4.25 49.29
CA GLN A 149 -5.22 -4.02 48.68
C GLN A 149 -4.76 -5.23 47.84
N ILE A 150 -4.92 -6.45 48.36
CA ILE A 150 -4.59 -7.69 47.63
C ILE A 150 -5.41 -7.77 46.35
N GLY A 151 -6.73 -7.57 46.42
CA GLY A 151 -7.59 -7.58 45.23
C GLY A 151 -7.20 -6.50 44.21
N GLY A 152 -6.80 -5.31 44.66
CA GLY A 152 -6.28 -4.26 43.79
C GLY A 152 -4.95 -4.63 43.11
N LEU A 153 -4.04 -5.28 43.84
CA LEU A 153 -2.77 -5.77 43.28
C LEU A 153 -2.98 -6.92 42.30
N GLU A 154 -3.90 -7.84 42.59
CA GLU A 154 -4.27 -8.94 41.68
C GLU A 154 -4.85 -8.42 40.37
N ALA A 155 -5.78 -7.45 40.45
CA ALA A 155 -6.30 -6.77 39.26
C ALA A 155 -5.18 -6.11 38.44
N ARG A 156 -4.24 -5.43 39.12
CA ARG A 156 -3.10 -4.82 38.45
C ARG A 156 -2.15 -5.83 37.79
N ILE A 157 -1.95 -7.00 38.42
CA ILE A 157 -1.16 -8.08 37.83
C ILE A 157 -1.83 -8.58 36.54
N VAL A 158 -3.15 -8.80 36.54
CA VAL A 158 -3.90 -9.22 35.35
C VAL A 158 -3.83 -8.16 34.24
N GLU A 159 -3.98 -6.88 34.57
CA GLU A 159 -3.80 -5.77 33.60
C GLU A 159 -2.40 -5.78 32.99
N LEU A 160 -1.36 -5.97 33.80
CA LEU A 160 0.01 -5.99 33.32
C LEU A 160 0.30 -7.24 32.48
N GLN A 161 -0.23 -8.40 32.85
CA GLN A 161 -0.11 -9.64 32.09
C GLN A 161 -0.75 -9.51 30.70
N THR A 162 -2.00 -9.02 30.64
CA THR A 162 -2.70 -8.82 29.37
C THR A 162 -2.01 -7.78 28.49
N ALA A 163 -1.50 -6.68 29.07
CA ALA A 163 -0.70 -5.70 28.34
C ALA A 163 0.60 -6.32 27.80
N ASN A 164 1.27 -7.16 28.58
CA ASN A 164 2.50 -7.83 28.16
C ASN A 164 2.24 -8.82 27.02
N GLU A 165 1.17 -9.61 27.10
CA GLU A 165 0.73 -10.51 26.02
C GLU A 165 0.41 -9.74 24.72
N MET A 166 -0.28 -8.60 24.81
CA MET A 166 -0.51 -7.74 23.65
C MET A 166 0.80 -7.19 23.05
N LEU A 167 1.74 -6.73 23.88
CA LEU A 167 3.02 -6.26 23.39
C LEU A 167 3.86 -7.38 22.77
N MET A 168 3.81 -8.58 23.33
CA MET A 168 4.51 -9.76 22.80
C MET A 168 3.93 -10.20 21.45
N THR A 169 2.61 -10.16 21.28
CA THR A 169 1.97 -10.47 19.99
C THR A 169 2.28 -9.41 18.93
N GLN A 170 2.28 -8.12 19.29
CA GLN A 170 2.72 -7.04 18.39
C GLN A 170 4.19 -7.15 18.01
N LEU A 171 5.06 -7.52 18.97
CA LEU A 171 6.47 -7.76 18.69
C LEU A 171 6.69 -8.96 17.76
N ALA A 172 5.92 -10.03 17.92
CA ALA A 172 5.97 -11.18 17.02
C ALA A 172 5.50 -10.80 15.61
N ALA A 173 4.39 -10.07 15.48
CA ALA A 173 3.88 -9.60 14.19
C ALA A 173 4.88 -8.69 13.46
N SER A 174 5.44 -7.69 14.16
CA SER A 174 6.45 -6.80 13.56
C SER A 174 7.73 -7.53 13.16
N LYS A 175 8.17 -8.55 13.90
CA LYS A 175 9.30 -9.40 13.49
C LYS A 175 9.00 -10.19 12.22
N GLU A 176 7.80 -10.72 12.09
CA GLU A 176 7.36 -11.43 10.89
C GLU A 176 7.28 -10.48 9.68
N GLU A 177 6.76 -9.27 9.86
CA GLU A 177 6.74 -8.22 8.82
C GLU A 177 8.16 -7.83 8.37
N ILE A 178 9.10 -7.70 9.31
CA ILE A 178 10.51 -7.42 8.98
C ILE A 178 11.13 -8.61 8.24
N ALA A 179 10.87 -9.85 8.68
CA ALA A 179 11.40 -11.05 8.04
C ALA A 179 10.89 -11.19 6.60
N THR A 180 9.57 -11.10 6.41
CA THR A 180 8.91 -11.15 5.09
C THR A 180 9.38 -10.00 4.20
N GLY A 181 9.48 -8.78 4.71
CA GLY A 181 10.03 -7.63 3.98
C GLY A 181 11.49 -7.82 3.57
N SER A 182 12.31 -8.41 4.45
CA SER A 182 13.73 -8.70 4.15
C SER A 182 13.89 -9.77 3.07
N ALA A 183 13.03 -10.80 3.08
CA ALA A 183 13.00 -11.84 2.07
C ALA A 183 12.58 -11.27 0.71
N ALA A 184 11.49 -10.50 0.66
CA ALA A 184 11.02 -9.85 -0.55
C ALA A 184 12.07 -8.90 -1.16
N LEU A 185 12.81 -8.17 -0.31
CA LEU A 185 13.89 -7.30 -0.76
C LEU A 185 15.09 -8.09 -1.30
N ALA A 186 15.43 -9.22 -0.66
CA ALA A 186 16.49 -10.10 -1.15
C ALA A 186 16.13 -10.73 -2.51
N ASP A 187 14.88 -11.14 -2.69
CA ASP A 187 14.39 -11.70 -3.95
C ASP A 187 14.36 -10.63 -5.05
N ALA A 188 13.82 -9.44 -4.77
CA ALA A 188 13.87 -8.32 -5.72
C ALA A 188 15.31 -7.98 -6.13
N ARG A 189 16.27 -8.00 -5.20
CA ARG A 189 17.69 -7.78 -5.53
C ARG A 189 18.25 -8.87 -6.44
N ARG A 190 17.85 -10.13 -6.27
CA ARG A 190 18.25 -11.24 -7.15
C ARG A 190 17.66 -11.05 -8.54
N ASP A 191 16.37 -10.75 -8.63
CA ASP A 191 15.68 -10.53 -9.90
C ASP A 191 16.30 -9.37 -10.68
N PHE A 192 16.59 -8.24 -10.01
CA PHE A 192 17.28 -7.11 -10.64
C PHE A 192 18.70 -7.46 -11.10
N ALA A 193 19.44 -8.28 -10.34
CA ALA A 193 20.77 -8.73 -10.74
C ALA A 193 20.70 -9.62 -11.99
N ASP A 194 19.69 -10.50 -12.07
CA ASP A 194 19.45 -11.37 -13.22
C ASP A 194 19.02 -10.57 -14.46
N GLU A 195 18.13 -9.59 -14.30
CA GLU A 195 17.75 -8.68 -15.39
C GLU A 195 18.93 -7.85 -15.88
N LEU A 196 19.74 -7.33 -14.97
CA LEU A 196 20.96 -6.59 -15.33
C LEU A 196 21.96 -7.47 -16.08
N ALA A 197 22.11 -8.74 -15.68
CA ALA A 197 22.95 -9.70 -16.38
C ALA A 197 22.40 -10.01 -17.79
N LYS A 198 21.08 -10.16 -17.94
CA LYS A 198 20.43 -10.35 -19.25
C LYS A 198 20.65 -9.13 -20.16
N LEU A 199 20.50 -7.91 -19.64
CA LEU A 199 20.74 -6.66 -20.36
C LEU A 199 22.21 -6.50 -20.78
N ARG A 200 23.16 -6.85 -19.91
CA ARG A 200 24.59 -6.84 -20.26
C ARG A 200 24.89 -7.80 -21.41
N ARG A 201 24.38 -9.04 -21.35
CA ARG A 201 24.56 -10.02 -22.43
C ARG A 201 23.92 -9.56 -23.74
N SER A 202 22.72 -8.97 -23.70
CA SER A 202 22.09 -8.48 -24.93
C SER A 202 22.84 -7.28 -25.52
N HIS A 203 23.36 -6.40 -24.67
CA HIS A 203 24.23 -5.30 -25.09
C HIS A 203 25.52 -5.82 -25.76
N GLU A 204 26.23 -6.75 -25.11
CA GLU A 204 27.44 -7.38 -25.68
C GLU A 204 27.15 -8.05 -27.03
N GLN A 205 26.02 -8.75 -27.17
CA GLN A 205 25.61 -9.35 -28.44
C GLN A 205 25.32 -8.31 -29.52
N ASN A 206 24.69 -7.19 -29.16
CA ASN A 206 24.41 -6.10 -30.08
C ASN A 206 25.70 -5.40 -30.53
N GLU A 207 26.64 -5.16 -29.61
CA GLU A 207 27.97 -4.63 -29.93
C GLU A 207 28.74 -5.58 -30.87
N GLN A 208 28.71 -6.89 -30.61
CA GLN A 208 29.32 -7.88 -31.49
C GLN A 208 28.68 -7.86 -32.90
N ARG A 209 27.36 -7.74 -32.99
CA ARG A 209 26.65 -7.63 -34.27
C ARG A 209 27.01 -6.33 -35.01
N LEU A 210 27.08 -5.21 -34.29
CA LEU A 210 27.51 -3.92 -34.84
C LEU A 210 28.93 -4.01 -35.37
N ALA A 211 29.88 -4.49 -34.55
CA ALA A 211 31.28 -4.64 -34.96
C ALA A 211 31.45 -5.60 -36.15
N ALA A 212 30.64 -6.67 -36.23
CA ALA A 212 30.63 -7.56 -37.38
C ALA A 212 30.06 -6.88 -38.64
N ALA A 213 29.00 -6.09 -38.51
CA ALA A 213 28.43 -5.32 -39.60
C ALA A 213 29.39 -4.23 -40.09
N GLU A 214 30.06 -3.51 -39.20
CA GLU A 214 31.11 -2.53 -39.51
C GLU A 214 32.26 -3.19 -40.28
N LYS A 215 32.76 -4.34 -39.83
CA LYS A 215 33.80 -5.10 -40.55
C LYS A 215 33.36 -5.51 -41.96
N ARG A 216 32.12 -5.99 -42.12
CA ARG A 216 31.57 -6.34 -43.45
C ARG A 216 31.48 -5.12 -44.35
N ALA A 217 30.95 -4.00 -43.85
CA ALA A 217 30.86 -2.76 -44.61
C ALA A 217 32.24 -2.23 -45.04
N LEU A 218 33.25 -2.33 -44.17
CA LEU A 218 34.63 -1.95 -44.53
C LEU A 218 35.20 -2.84 -45.64
N LEU A 219 34.99 -4.16 -45.58
CA LEU A 219 35.41 -5.09 -46.62
C LEU A 219 34.66 -4.86 -47.94
N GLU A 220 33.36 -4.56 -47.90
CA GLU A 220 32.57 -4.19 -49.07
C GLU A 220 33.12 -2.90 -49.71
N ILE A 221 33.39 -1.86 -48.92
CA ILE A 221 34.02 -0.62 -49.40
C ILE A 221 35.40 -0.90 -50.01
N GLU A 222 36.22 -1.75 -49.42
CA GLU A 222 37.52 -2.15 -49.98
C GLU A 222 37.35 -2.89 -51.31
N SER A 223 36.41 -3.83 -51.39
CA SER A 223 36.11 -4.56 -52.63
C SER A 223 35.59 -3.65 -53.75
N GLU A 224 34.74 -2.67 -53.41
CA GLU A 224 34.25 -1.66 -54.34
C GLU A 224 35.37 -0.72 -54.79
N ARG A 225 36.27 -0.34 -53.88
CA ARG A 225 37.47 0.45 -54.22
C ARG A 225 38.39 -0.30 -55.16
N GLU A 226 38.64 -1.59 -54.92
CA GLU A 226 39.42 -2.43 -55.83
C GLU A 226 38.74 -2.58 -57.20
N ALA A 227 37.43 -2.85 -57.24
CA ALA A 227 36.67 -2.94 -58.48
C ALA A 227 36.70 -1.62 -59.25
N ALA A 228 36.51 -0.48 -58.57
CA ALA A 228 36.62 0.84 -59.15
C ALA A 228 38.05 1.13 -59.69
N GLN A 229 39.10 0.69 -58.99
CA GLN A 229 40.47 0.80 -59.48
C GLN A 229 40.72 -0.08 -60.72
N ARG A 230 40.19 -1.31 -60.76
CA ARG A 230 40.27 -2.19 -61.94
C ARG A 230 39.56 -1.58 -63.14
N LEU A 231 38.31 -1.12 -62.96
CA LEU A 231 37.55 -0.43 -64.01
C LEU A 231 38.25 0.84 -64.49
N ARG A 232 38.88 1.63 -63.60
CA ARG A 232 39.69 2.79 -64.00
C ARG A 232 40.89 2.39 -64.85
N LYS A 233 41.60 1.31 -64.50
CA LYS A 233 42.72 0.80 -65.29
C LYS A 233 42.27 0.26 -66.65
N GLU A 234 41.15 -0.46 -66.71
CA GLU A 234 40.56 -0.94 -67.96
C GLU A 234 40.12 0.22 -68.86
N LEU A 235 39.52 1.26 -68.30
CA LEU A 235 39.14 2.47 -69.02
C LEU A 235 40.37 3.23 -69.52
N GLN A 236 41.44 3.34 -68.72
CA GLN A 236 42.72 3.91 -69.15
C GLN A 236 43.33 3.10 -70.30
N ALA A 237 43.40 1.77 -70.19
CA ALA A 237 43.91 0.91 -71.26
C ALA A 237 43.02 0.97 -72.52
N GLY A 238 41.70 1.08 -72.37
CA GLY A 238 40.76 1.30 -73.46
C GLY A 238 41.01 2.63 -74.17
N ASN A 239 41.18 3.71 -73.40
CA ASN A 239 41.51 5.04 -73.93
C ASN A 239 42.87 5.07 -74.63
N GLU A 240 43.87 4.36 -74.11
CA GLU A 240 45.18 4.20 -74.75
C GLU A 240 45.03 3.45 -76.09
N ARG A 241 44.27 2.35 -76.12
CA ARG A 241 43.98 1.61 -77.37
C ARG A 241 43.22 2.45 -78.39
N THR A 242 42.24 3.24 -77.96
CA THR A 242 41.54 4.15 -78.87
C THR A 242 42.49 5.24 -79.36
N ALA A 243 43.36 5.77 -78.50
CA ALA A 243 44.37 6.76 -78.90
C ALA A 243 45.39 6.18 -79.90
N THR A 244 45.83 4.93 -79.73
CA THR A 244 46.72 4.25 -80.69
C THR A 244 46.00 4.00 -82.01
N LEU A 245 44.77 3.47 -81.99
CA LEU A 245 43.99 3.27 -83.21
C LEU A 245 43.68 4.60 -83.91
N GLU A 246 43.38 5.66 -83.18
CA GLU A 246 43.22 6.99 -83.75
C GLU A 246 44.52 7.51 -84.38
N ALA A 247 45.67 7.29 -83.74
CA ALA A 247 46.96 7.64 -84.31
C ALA A 247 47.26 6.85 -85.58
N GLU A 248 46.95 5.55 -85.60
CA GLU A 248 47.06 4.68 -86.77
C GLU A 248 46.11 5.13 -87.90
N PHE A 249 44.84 5.40 -87.60
CA PHE A 249 43.89 5.92 -88.59
C PHE A 249 44.28 7.31 -89.09
N ARG A 250 44.81 8.18 -88.23
CA ARG A 250 45.38 9.47 -88.65
C ARG A 250 46.56 9.27 -89.58
N ALA A 251 47.50 8.38 -89.24
CA ALA A 251 48.64 8.05 -90.09
C ALA A 251 48.22 7.43 -91.43
N GLN A 252 47.26 6.49 -91.44
CA GLN A 252 46.69 5.91 -92.65
C GLN A 252 45.98 6.96 -93.50
N ARG A 253 45.18 7.84 -92.88
CA ARG A 253 44.52 8.95 -93.58
C ARG A 253 45.53 9.89 -94.19
N ASP A 254 46.60 10.22 -93.48
CA ASP A 254 47.66 11.11 -93.95
C ASP A 254 48.45 10.43 -95.10
N ALA A 255 48.75 9.13 -95.00
CA ALA A 255 49.33 8.34 -96.09
C ALA A 255 48.44 8.29 -97.34
N LEU A 256 47.14 8.01 -97.18
CA LEU A 256 46.17 8.05 -98.28
C LEU A 256 46.05 9.45 -98.89
N ARG A 257 46.16 10.51 -98.08
CA ARG A 257 46.18 11.89 -98.55
C ARG A 257 47.42 12.16 -99.39
N ASP A 258 48.58 11.68 -98.96
CA ASP A 258 49.84 11.79 -99.69
C ASP A 258 49.81 10.99 -101.00
N GLU A 259 49.32 9.74 -100.98
CA GLU A 259 49.11 8.92 -102.18
C GLU A 259 48.16 9.59 -103.17
N LEU A 260 47.06 10.18 -102.67
CA LEU A 260 46.11 10.91 -103.51
C LEU A 260 46.74 12.19 -104.07
N ALA A 261 47.59 12.88 -103.32
CA ALA A 261 48.37 14.02 -103.82
C ALA A 261 49.35 13.60 -104.92
N VAL A 262 50.04 12.47 -104.76
CA VAL A 262 50.92 11.87 -105.77
C VAL A 262 50.13 11.44 -107.01
N ALA A 263 48.98 10.78 -106.85
CA ALA A 263 48.12 10.37 -107.96
C ALA A 263 47.54 11.58 -108.71
N LYS A 264 47.12 12.63 -108.00
CA LYS A 264 46.70 13.91 -108.60
C LYS A 264 47.85 14.56 -109.37
N ALA A 265 49.04 14.62 -108.80
CA ALA A 265 50.23 15.14 -109.49
C ALA A 265 50.55 14.30 -110.75
N GLY A 266 50.44 12.97 -110.66
CA GLY A 266 50.57 12.06 -111.79
C GLY A 266 49.51 12.27 -112.87
N LEU A 267 48.25 12.49 -112.50
CA LEU A 267 47.15 12.81 -113.43
C LEU A 267 47.36 14.18 -114.10
N VAL A 268 47.80 15.19 -113.36
CA VAL A 268 48.17 16.48 -113.96
C VAL A 268 49.35 16.30 -114.92
N ALA A 269 50.35 15.50 -114.56
CA ALA A 269 51.48 15.18 -115.43
C ALA A 269 51.09 14.34 -116.67
N SER A 270 50.06 13.47 -116.58
CA SER A 270 49.56 12.74 -117.74
C SER A 270 48.65 13.62 -118.60
N ASN A 271 47.80 14.45 -118.01
CA ASN A 271 46.95 15.41 -118.72
C ASN A 271 47.79 16.46 -119.45
N THR A 272 48.86 16.95 -118.85
CA THR A 272 49.82 17.84 -119.54
C THR A 272 50.53 17.12 -120.69
N ARG A 273 50.92 15.84 -120.51
CA ARG A 273 51.40 15.00 -121.62
C ARG A 273 50.34 14.81 -122.71
N HIS A 274 49.10 14.52 -122.34
CA HIS A 274 47.99 14.38 -123.28
C HIS A 274 47.71 15.68 -124.04
N ALA A 275 47.72 16.82 -123.35
CA ALA A 275 47.58 18.15 -123.96
C ALA A 275 48.74 18.46 -124.91
N ALA A 276 49.97 18.08 -124.55
CA ALA A 276 51.14 18.21 -125.42
C ALA A 276 51.00 17.31 -126.67
N THR A 277 50.59 16.05 -126.51
CA THR A 277 50.35 15.14 -127.64
C THR A 277 49.17 15.57 -128.51
N SER A 278 48.10 16.14 -127.93
CA SER A 278 46.98 16.66 -128.71
C SER A 278 47.37 17.93 -129.47
N ALA A 279 48.22 18.78 -128.90
CA ALA A 279 48.78 19.93 -129.61
C ALA A 279 49.66 19.46 -130.79
N GLN A 280 50.49 18.43 -130.59
CA GLN A 280 51.28 17.83 -131.67
C GLN A 280 50.40 17.20 -132.77
N LEU A 281 49.28 16.56 -132.41
CA LEU A 281 48.31 16.04 -133.38
C LEU A 281 47.62 17.16 -134.15
N ALA A 282 47.19 18.23 -133.48
CA ALA A 282 46.59 19.39 -134.13
C ALA A 282 47.56 20.06 -135.12
N GLU A 283 48.85 20.15 -134.77
CA GLU A 283 49.90 20.64 -135.67
C GLU A 283 50.07 19.71 -136.89
N LYS A 284 50.08 18.39 -136.68
CA LYS A 284 50.13 17.40 -137.77
C LYS A 284 48.91 17.45 -138.68
N ASP A 285 47.71 17.63 -138.12
CA ASP A 285 46.47 17.75 -138.87
C ASP A 285 46.42 19.06 -139.68
N ALA A 286 46.94 20.17 -139.14
CA ALA A 286 47.10 21.42 -139.88
C ALA A 286 48.06 21.25 -141.08
N LEU A 287 49.19 20.56 -140.88
CA LEU A 287 50.14 20.23 -141.96
C LEU A 287 49.52 19.30 -143.01
N LEU A 288 48.66 18.35 -142.60
CA LEU A 288 47.92 17.50 -143.53
C LEU A 288 46.86 18.27 -144.31
N ALA A 289 46.14 19.21 -143.67
CA ALA A 289 45.18 20.07 -144.35
C ALA A 289 45.85 20.95 -145.42
N GLU A 290 47.04 21.51 -145.13
CA GLU A 290 47.84 22.22 -146.13
C GLU A 290 48.26 21.31 -147.30
N ARG A 291 48.66 20.06 -147.01
CA ARG A 291 49.02 19.08 -148.05
C ARG A 291 47.83 18.68 -148.91
N VAL A 292 46.65 18.51 -148.32
CA VAL A 292 45.40 18.18 -149.04
C VAL A 292 44.98 19.35 -149.93
N ALA A 293 45.02 20.59 -149.42
CA ALA A 293 44.75 21.78 -150.23
C ALA A 293 45.71 21.92 -151.42
N ALA A 294 46.99 21.60 -151.24
CA ALA A 294 47.97 21.57 -152.33
C ALA A 294 47.67 20.46 -153.36
N THR A 295 47.20 19.28 -152.92
CA THR A 295 46.81 18.19 -153.84
C THR A 295 45.52 18.47 -154.59
N ASP A 296 44.55 19.16 -154.01
CA ASP A 296 43.31 19.52 -154.70
C ASP A 296 43.55 20.60 -155.77
N LEU A 297 44.50 21.51 -155.54
CA LEU A 297 44.94 22.49 -156.53
C LEU A 297 45.66 21.83 -157.72
N LEU A 298 46.38 20.73 -157.48
CA LEU A 298 46.96 19.89 -158.54
C LEU A 298 45.90 19.07 -159.29
N ARG A 299 44.86 18.56 -158.61
CA ARG A 299 43.74 17.85 -159.25
C ARG A 299 42.92 18.75 -160.18
N GLN A 300 42.63 19.99 -159.78
CA GLN A 300 41.96 20.97 -160.65
C GLN A 300 42.77 21.28 -161.92
N ARG A 301 44.11 21.17 -161.84
CA ARG A 301 45.02 21.38 -162.98
C ARG A 301 45.08 20.18 -163.93
N ILE A 302 44.80 18.96 -163.44
CA ILE A 302 44.70 17.75 -164.25
C ILE A 302 43.33 17.67 -164.96
N GLU A 303 42.24 18.10 -164.31
CA GLU A 303 40.90 18.16 -164.93
C GLU A 303 40.77 19.15 -166.10
N THR A 304 41.59 20.21 -166.10
CA THR A 304 41.64 21.18 -167.20
C THR A 304 42.40 20.66 -168.41
N ILE A 305 43.35 19.74 -168.22
CA ILE A 305 44.13 19.09 -169.29
C ILE A 305 43.35 17.90 -169.87
N SER A 306 42.57 17.17 -169.08
CA SER A 306 41.76 16.05 -169.57
C SER A 306 40.58 16.49 -170.45
N ARG A 307 39.99 17.67 -170.22
CA ARG A 307 38.94 18.24 -171.11
C ARG A 307 39.46 18.68 -172.49
N GLN A 308 40.77 18.78 -172.70
CA GLN A 308 41.39 19.13 -173.98
C GLN A 308 41.72 17.91 -174.87
N LEU A 309 41.62 16.68 -174.35
CA LEU A 309 42.00 15.44 -175.05
C LEU A 309 40.82 14.62 -175.59
N GLU A 310 39.57 14.93 -175.23
CA GLU A 310 38.37 14.16 -175.66
C GLU A 310 37.72 14.59 -176.99
N THR A 311 38.24 15.61 -177.71
CA THR A 311 37.60 16.14 -178.94
C THR A 311 38.09 15.57 -180.28
N ALA A 312 39.00 14.57 -180.31
CA ALA A 312 39.69 14.16 -181.56
C ALA A 312 39.48 12.74 -182.09
N ARG A 313 38.83 11.79 -181.41
CA ARG A 313 38.60 10.44 -181.99
C ARG A 313 37.24 9.85 -181.65
N THR A 314 36.29 10.28 -182.46
CA THR A 314 34.99 9.66 -182.71
C THR A 314 35.11 8.40 -183.59
N ALA A 315 34.09 7.55 -183.47
CA ALA A 315 33.44 6.78 -184.55
C ALA A 315 33.52 5.23 -184.51
N ARG A 316 32.37 4.68 -184.06
CA ARG A 316 31.60 3.53 -184.60
C ARG A 316 32.02 2.11 -184.16
N THR A 317 31.16 1.19 -183.69
CA THR A 317 29.70 1.02 -183.40
C THR A 317 29.48 -0.50 -183.04
N PRO A 318 28.27 -1.11 -182.84
CA PRO A 318 27.07 -0.78 -182.03
C PRO A 318 26.34 -2.02 -181.37
N ALA A 319 25.15 -1.72 -180.77
CA ALA A 319 23.93 -2.54 -180.50
C ALA A 319 23.71 -2.98 -179.02
N ARG A 320 22.53 -2.93 -178.37
CA ARG A 320 21.09 -2.73 -178.69
C ARG A 320 20.31 -2.54 -177.32
N PRO A 321 18.98 -2.27 -177.23
CA PRO A 321 18.45 -1.15 -176.44
C PRO A 321 17.20 -1.42 -175.55
N ALA A 322 16.67 -0.33 -174.98
CA ALA A 322 15.29 -0.07 -174.48
C ALA A 322 14.97 -0.56 -173.04
N ARG A 323 14.20 0.16 -172.19
CA ARG A 323 13.11 1.12 -172.42
C ARG A 323 12.82 1.92 -171.13
N ARG A 324 12.17 3.10 -171.30
CA ARG A 324 11.50 4.02 -170.34
C ARG A 324 10.87 3.33 -169.10
N SER A 325 10.76 3.93 -167.90
CA SER A 325 10.12 5.23 -167.58
C SER A 325 10.31 5.65 -166.09
N ARG A 326 10.19 6.98 -165.85
CA ARG A 326 9.63 7.74 -164.68
C ARG A 326 9.17 6.92 -163.44
N GLU A 327 9.42 7.30 -162.18
CA GLU A 327 9.13 8.60 -161.54
C GLU A 327 9.70 8.71 -160.09
N LYS A 328 10.08 9.95 -159.73
CA LYS A 328 10.05 10.66 -158.42
C LYS A 328 10.13 9.94 -157.05
N ALA A 329 11.17 10.38 -156.31
CA ALA A 329 11.12 11.14 -155.04
C ALA A 329 11.35 10.44 -153.68
N ALA A 330 12.36 10.99 -152.97
CA ALA A 330 12.50 11.19 -151.52
C ALA A 330 12.61 9.92 -150.64
N SER A 331 13.42 9.83 -149.58
CA SER A 331 14.20 10.80 -148.80
C SER A 331 15.32 10.07 -148.04
N GLN A 332 16.32 10.85 -147.63
CA GLN A 332 17.60 10.48 -147.05
C GLN A 332 17.48 9.70 -145.73
N SER A 333 18.21 8.59 -145.63
CA SER A 333 18.59 7.96 -144.37
C SER A 333 19.88 8.60 -143.85
N ARG A 334 19.83 9.13 -142.63
CA ARG A 334 21.00 9.47 -141.80
C ARG A 334 21.03 8.47 -140.67
N ALA A 335 22.06 7.63 -140.65
CA ALA A 335 22.40 6.75 -139.54
C ALA A 335 23.55 7.38 -138.75
N ALA A 336 23.36 7.58 -137.45
CA ALA A 336 24.38 7.49 -136.40
C ALA A 336 23.78 7.77 -135.01
N ALA A 337 24.39 7.12 -134.00
CA ALA A 337 24.12 7.13 -132.55
C ALA A 337 22.90 6.29 -132.13
N GLY A 338 22.99 5.35 -131.18
CA GLY A 338 23.91 5.19 -130.07
C GLY A 338 23.10 5.35 -128.78
N PHE A 339 22.70 4.25 -128.14
CA PHE A 339 22.29 4.19 -126.74
C PHE A 339 22.01 2.72 -126.35
N SER A 340 22.61 2.22 -125.27
CA SER A 340 22.14 1.01 -124.60
C SER A 340 21.99 1.32 -123.11
N GLY A 341 20.75 1.63 -122.72
CA GLY A 341 20.25 1.60 -121.36
C GLY A 341 19.32 0.39 -121.18
N ALA A 342 19.35 -0.16 -119.96
CA ALA A 342 18.61 -1.35 -119.48
C ALA A 342 17.06 -1.25 -119.65
N PRO A 343 16.28 -2.33 -119.38
CA PRO A 343 15.89 -2.71 -117.99
C PRO A 343 15.89 -4.24 -117.74
N PHE A 344 16.20 -4.72 -116.52
CA PHE A 344 15.27 -5.03 -115.40
C PHE A 344 14.18 -6.07 -115.73
N ILE A 345 14.25 -7.28 -115.12
CA ILE A 345 13.20 -7.93 -114.31
C ILE A 345 13.58 -9.38 -113.87
N TRP A 346 13.52 -9.55 -112.55
CA TRP A 346 13.17 -10.72 -111.71
C TRP A 346 14.14 -11.88 -111.39
N ARG A 347 14.44 -11.90 -110.09
CA ARG A 347 14.95 -12.97 -109.21
C ARG A 347 14.05 -14.22 -109.16
N LYS A 348 14.69 -15.37 -108.92
CA LYS A 348 14.21 -16.36 -107.93
C LYS A 348 15.28 -16.63 -106.87
N LEU A 349 14.78 -16.77 -105.64
CA LEU A 349 15.47 -16.88 -104.35
C LEU A 349 16.14 -18.25 -104.12
N ASN A 350 17.26 -18.20 -103.40
CA ASN A 350 17.63 -19.00 -102.22
C ASN A 350 18.92 -18.39 -101.62
N PRO A 351 19.39 -18.68 -100.38
CA PRO A 351 18.91 -19.64 -99.36
C PRO A 351 18.91 -19.09 -97.90
N LYS A 352 18.56 -20.00 -96.96
CA LYS A 352 18.90 -20.07 -95.53
C LYS A 352 20.01 -19.14 -95.01
N LYS A 353 19.77 -18.39 -93.94
CA LYS A 353 20.16 -18.64 -92.54
C LYS A 353 19.75 -17.45 -91.67
#